data_AF-A0A0P0EFI6-F1
#
_entry.id   AF-A0A0P0EFI6-F1
#
_cell.length_a   1.000
_cell.length_b   1.000
_cell.length_c   1.000
_cell.angle_alpha   90.00
_cell.angle_beta   90.00
_cell.angle_gamma   90.00
#
_symmetry.space_group_name_H-M   'P 1'
#
loop_
_entity.id
_entity.type
_entity.pdbx_description
1 polymer ?
#
loop_
_entity_poly.entity_id
_entity_poly.type
_entity_poly.pdbx_seq_one_letter_code
_entity_poly.pdbx_strand_id
1 'polypeptide(L)'
;MVEHLLPTPTTQPETGNGHARDLGREARQMPTPRATRGGSSTELAYGLGGARSDDDRPQGTVVPRDDWGIYAEAVARWERITRPAPSPVRHDGKGGKPRLNSELPEWMMGLPEGHITGVGLTRAEELKAAGNGVVPQQAEAATVGLLQRAPEALASLLEGRI
;
A
#
# COMPACT_ATOMS: atom_id res chain seq x y z
N MET A 1 47.48 -6.64 -6.76
CA MET A 1 46.44 -7.61 -6.37
C MET A 1 45.40 -6.78 -5.63
N VAL A 2 44.28 -6.44 -6.28
CA VAL A 2 43.31 -5.46 -5.76
C VAL A 2 41.99 -6.21 -5.57
N GLU A 3 41.54 -6.32 -4.32
CA GLU A 3 40.24 -6.90 -3.96
C GLU A 3 39.12 -5.98 -4.46
N HIS A 4 38.27 -6.53 -5.33
CA HIS A 4 37.20 -5.79 -5.97
C HIS A 4 35.94 -5.86 -5.09
N LEU A 5 35.67 -4.78 -4.36
CA LEU A 5 34.41 -4.52 -3.67
C LEU A 5 33.23 -4.61 -4.65
N LEU A 6 32.21 -5.40 -4.31
CA LEU A 6 30.98 -5.50 -5.09
C LEU A 6 30.15 -4.20 -4.95
N PRO A 7 29.66 -3.62 -6.06
CA PRO A 7 28.89 -2.39 -6.01
C PRO A 7 27.51 -2.63 -5.37
N THR A 8 27.05 -1.67 -4.56
CA THR A 8 25.71 -1.68 -3.97
C THR A 8 24.65 -1.52 -5.07
N PRO A 9 23.70 -2.45 -5.26
CA PRO A 9 22.67 -2.30 -6.28
C PRO A 9 21.63 -1.26 -5.84
N THR A 10 21.53 -0.19 -6.61
CA THR A 10 20.40 0.77 -6.57
C THR A 10 19.21 0.18 -7.32
N THR A 11 18.01 0.29 -6.75
CA THR A 11 16.76 -0.10 -7.40
C THR A 11 16.15 1.10 -8.12
N GLN A 12 15.79 0.95 -9.41
CA GLN A 12 14.84 1.84 -10.06
C GLN A 12 13.77 1.02 -10.81
N PRO A 13 12.49 1.40 -10.69
CA PRO A 13 11.37 0.69 -11.30
C PRO A 13 11.27 0.94 -12.82
N GLU A 14 10.65 -0.02 -13.49
CA GLU A 14 10.51 -0.21 -14.95
C GLU A 14 9.65 0.84 -15.70
N THR A 15 9.67 2.11 -15.27
CA THR A 15 9.09 3.20 -16.05
C THR A 15 9.99 4.42 -15.96
N GLY A 16 11.05 4.43 -16.76
CA GLY A 16 11.91 5.57 -16.99
C GLY A 16 12.03 5.86 -18.48
N ASN A 17 11.66 7.07 -18.89
CA ASN A 17 11.84 7.56 -20.25
C ASN A 17 13.32 7.39 -20.65
N GLY A 18 13.54 6.68 -21.76
CA GLY A 18 14.75 5.94 -22.06
C GLY A 18 16.07 6.71 -21.97
N HIS A 19 16.91 6.34 -21.00
CA HIS A 19 18.36 6.57 -21.00
C HIS A 19 19.09 5.56 -20.07
N ALA A 20 18.96 4.24 -20.26
CA ALA A 20 19.83 3.26 -19.61
C ALA A 20 19.88 1.93 -20.37
N ARG A 21 21.04 1.27 -20.37
CA ARG A 21 21.34 0.04 -21.13
C ARG A 21 20.66 -1.19 -20.51
N ASP A 22 20.12 -2.04 -21.39
CA ASP A 22 19.34 -3.25 -21.12
C ASP A 22 20.16 -4.35 -20.41
N LEU A 23 19.72 -4.77 -19.22
CA LEU A 23 20.31 -5.87 -18.44
C LEU A 23 19.34 -7.07 -18.29
N GLY A 24 18.26 -7.13 -19.08
CA GLY A 24 17.28 -8.21 -19.00
C GLY A 24 17.81 -9.62 -19.35
N ARG A 25 19.06 -9.75 -19.81
CA ARG A 25 19.57 -11.01 -20.37
C ARG A 25 20.30 -11.94 -19.39
N GLU A 26 20.70 -11.52 -18.19
CA GLU A 26 21.66 -12.32 -17.40
C GLU A 26 21.38 -12.60 -15.91
N ALA A 27 20.23 -12.22 -15.35
CA ALA A 27 19.89 -12.59 -13.97
C ALA A 27 18.54 -13.32 -13.86
N ARG A 28 18.56 -14.66 -13.81
CA ARG A 28 17.42 -15.45 -13.32
C ARG A 28 17.31 -15.29 -11.80
N GLN A 29 16.73 -14.18 -11.36
CA GLN A 29 16.28 -14.05 -9.97
C GLN A 29 14.97 -14.79 -9.78
N MET A 30 14.82 -15.47 -8.66
CA MET A 30 13.55 -16.11 -8.30
C MET A 30 12.47 -15.04 -8.17
N PRO A 31 11.25 -15.27 -8.71
CA PRO A 31 10.16 -14.33 -8.58
C PRO A 31 9.83 -14.12 -7.09
N THR A 32 9.68 -12.87 -6.69
CA THR A 32 9.10 -12.51 -5.39
C THR A 32 7.72 -13.16 -5.27
N PRO A 33 7.38 -13.77 -4.13
CA PRO A 33 6.04 -14.35 -3.94
C PRO A 33 5.00 -13.24 -4.08
N ARG A 34 4.16 -13.32 -5.11
CA ARG A 34 3.00 -12.43 -5.30
C ARG A 34 1.79 -12.99 -4.55
N ALA A 35 1.08 -12.12 -3.83
CA ALA A 35 -0.17 -12.45 -3.14
C ALA A 35 -1.40 -12.56 -4.06
N THR A 36 -1.25 -12.43 -5.38
CA THR A 36 -2.37 -12.47 -6.34
C THR A 36 -2.10 -13.46 -7.47
N ARG A 37 -3.01 -14.44 -7.63
CA ARG A 37 -3.06 -15.37 -8.77
C ARG A 37 -3.77 -14.79 -10.00
N GLY A 38 -4.14 -13.52 -10.00
CA GLY A 38 -4.78 -12.86 -11.13
C GLY A 38 -4.11 -11.52 -11.37
N GLY A 39 -3.67 -11.28 -12.61
CA GLY A 39 -3.27 -9.94 -13.03
C GLY A 39 -4.43 -8.98 -12.75
N SER A 40 -4.13 -7.84 -12.14
CA SER A 40 -5.15 -6.83 -11.92
C SER A 40 -5.73 -6.44 -13.28
N SER A 41 -7.05 -6.28 -13.40
CA SER A 41 -7.68 -5.69 -14.62
C SER A 41 -6.98 -4.38 -15.03
N THR A 42 -6.39 -3.69 -14.06
CA THR A 42 -5.55 -2.50 -14.19
C THR A 42 -4.24 -2.77 -14.97
N GLU A 43 -3.56 -3.88 -14.72
CA GLU A 43 -2.33 -4.30 -15.43
C GLU A 43 -2.62 -4.68 -16.89
N LEU A 44 -3.68 -5.45 -17.12
CA LEU A 44 -4.08 -5.84 -18.48
C LEU A 44 -4.48 -4.62 -19.33
N ALA A 45 -5.15 -3.64 -18.74
CA ALA A 45 -5.52 -2.41 -19.44
C ALA A 45 -4.29 -1.57 -19.85
N TYR A 46 -3.24 -1.52 -19.02
CA TYR A 46 -1.99 -0.82 -19.37
C TYR A 46 -1.22 -1.55 -20.47
N GLY A 47 -1.19 -2.88 -20.46
CA GLY A 47 -0.48 -3.68 -21.47
C GLY A 47 -1.15 -3.70 -22.86
N LEU A 48 -2.47 -3.49 -22.94
CA LEU A 48 -3.23 -3.54 -24.20
C LEU A 48 -3.66 -2.17 -24.74
N GLY A 49 -3.24 -1.06 -24.12
CA GLY A 49 -3.63 0.29 -24.55
C GLY A 49 -5.12 0.62 -24.36
N GLY A 50 -5.78 -0.05 -23.42
CA GLY A 50 -7.20 0.13 -23.15
C GLY A 50 -7.48 1.45 -22.43
N ALA A 51 -8.39 2.27 -22.99
CA ALA A 51 -8.90 3.44 -22.29
C ALA A 51 -9.68 2.99 -21.04
N ARG A 52 -9.29 3.51 -19.87
CA ARG A 52 -10.03 3.27 -18.62
C ARG A 52 -11.33 4.07 -18.63
N SER A 53 -12.45 3.37 -18.60
CA SER A 53 -13.72 3.91 -18.11
C SER A 53 -13.95 3.33 -16.71
N ASP A 54 -13.87 4.18 -15.69
CA ASP A 54 -14.27 3.84 -14.32
C ASP A 54 -15.78 4.05 -14.10
N ASP A 55 -16.54 4.41 -15.14
CA ASP A 55 -17.99 4.65 -15.03
C ASP A 55 -18.80 3.34 -14.94
N ASP A 56 -18.28 2.21 -15.41
CA ASP A 56 -19.02 0.93 -15.48
C ASP A 56 -18.69 -0.07 -14.35
N ARG A 57 -17.93 0.36 -13.34
CA ARG A 57 -17.71 -0.43 -12.12
C ARG A 57 -18.46 0.22 -10.97
N PRO A 58 -19.71 -0.20 -10.66
CA PRO A 58 -20.36 0.22 -9.43
C PRO A 58 -19.61 -0.47 -8.29
N GLN A 59 -18.57 0.19 -7.79
CA GLN A 59 -17.84 -0.23 -6.59
C GLN A 59 -18.76 0.04 -5.39
N GLY A 60 -19.72 -0.85 -5.19
CA GLY A 60 -20.66 -0.82 -4.07
C GLY A 60 -21.78 0.21 -4.20
N THR A 61 -22.97 -0.16 -3.74
CA THR A 61 -24.04 0.79 -3.43
C THR A 61 -23.52 1.79 -2.40
N VAL A 62 -23.71 3.08 -2.67
CA VAL A 62 -23.40 4.15 -1.71
C VAL A 62 -24.34 3.99 -0.52
N VAL A 63 -23.81 3.44 0.58
CA VAL A 63 -24.50 3.44 1.87
C VAL A 63 -24.44 4.87 2.46
N PRO A 64 -25.55 5.39 3.02
CA PRO A 64 -25.54 6.66 3.75
C PRO A 64 -24.45 6.72 4.82
N ARG A 65 -24.05 7.94 5.19
CA ARG A 65 -22.99 8.24 6.19
C ARG A 65 -23.10 7.44 7.50
N ASP A 66 -24.32 7.05 7.87
CA ASP A 66 -24.63 6.39 9.14
C ASP A 66 -24.99 4.89 8.97
N ASP A 67 -24.98 4.36 7.74
CA ASP A 67 -25.31 2.96 7.46
C ASP A 67 -24.06 2.16 7.10
N TRP A 68 -23.27 1.82 8.11
CA TRP A 68 -22.15 0.89 7.96
C TRP A 68 -22.60 -0.56 7.70
N GLY A 69 -23.90 -0.83 7.63
CA GLY A 69 -24.49 -2.14 7.43
C GLY A 69 -23.90 -3.18 8.39
N ILE A 70 -23.47 -4.31 7.83
CA ILE A 70 -22.84 -5.41 8.59
C ILE A 70 -21.54 -5.02 9.31
N TYR A 71 -20.93 -3.89 8.94
CA TYR A 71 -19.66 -3.43 9.53
C TYR A 71 -19.86 -2.47 10.71
N ALA A 72 -21.10 -2.08 11.03
CA ALA A 72 -21.38 -1.08 12.06
C ALA A 72 -20.74 -1.40 13.42
N GLU A 73 -20.80 -2.65 13.85
CA GLU A 73 -20.19 -3.05 15.11
C GLU A 73 -18.65 -2.94 15.07
N ALA A 74 -18.03 -3.39 13.98
CA ALA A 74 -16.58 -3.29 13.81
C ALA A 74 -16.10 -1.84 13.78
N VAL A 75 -16.83 -0.98 13.05
CA VAL A 75 -16.59 0.46 12.99
C VAL A 75 -16.69 1.07 14.37
N ALA A 76 -17.77 0.82 15.13
CA ALA A 76 -17.94 1.35 16.48
C ALA A 76 -16.84 0.89 17.45
N ARG A 77 -16.35 -0.36 17.33
CA ARG A 77 -15.21 -0.82 18.13
C ARG A 77 -13.94 -0.04 17.79
N TRP A 78 -13.71 0.23 16.52
CA TRP A 78 -12.52 0.93 16.05
C TRP A 78 -12.55 2.42 16.39
N GLU A 79 -13.72 3.07 16.26
CA GLU A 79 -13.93 4.47 16.65
C GLU A 79 -13.58 4.73 18.12
N ARG A 80 -13.90 3.77 19.01
CA ARG A 80 -13.59 3.87 20.45
C ARG A 80 -12.10 3.94 20.77
N ILE A 81 -11.24 3.43 19.90
CA ILE A 81 -9.78 3.36 20.14
C ILE A 81 -8.96 4.18 19.15
N THR A 82 -9.62 4.86 18.20
CA THR A 82 -8.96 5.75 17.24
C THR A 82 -9.59 7.14 17.28
N ARG A 83 -10.51 7.41 16.36
CA ARG A 83 -11.28 8.64 16.19
C ARG A 83 -12.60 8.31 15.47
N PRO A 84 -13.58 9.22 15.40
CA PRO A 84 -14.80 9.00 14.62
C PRO A 84 -14.49 8.61 13.17
N ALA A 85 -15.29 7.69 12.62
CA ALA A 85 -15.07 7.20 11.27
C ALA A 85 -15.33 8.33 10.26
N PRO A 86 -14.39 8.58 9.33
CA PRO A 86 -14.64 9.49 8.22
C PRO A 86 -15.69 8.89 7.28
N SER A 87 -16.37 9.75 6.52
CA SER A 87 -17.35 9.31 5.51
C SER A 87 -16.68 8.36 4.51
N PRO A 88 -17.31 7.23 4.14
CA PRO A 88 -16.74 6.31 3.15
C PRO A 88 -16.62 6.92 1.75
N VAL A 89 -17.47 7.90 1.44
CA VAL A 89 -17.49 8.60 0.16
C VAL A 89 -17.43 10.12 0.33
N ARG A 90 -16.82 10.78 -0.65
CA ARG A 90 -16.88 12.23 -0.89
C ARG A 90 -17.67 12.50 -2.17
N HIS A 91 -18.42 13.59 -2.19
CA HIS A 91 -19.24 14.02 -3.33
C HIS A 91 -18.57 15.17 -4.13
N ASP A 92 -17.25 15.16 -4.18
CA ASP A 92 -16.41 16.14 -4.88
C ASP A 92 -15.92 15.63 -6.25
N GLY A 93 -16.44 14.49 -6.70
CA GLY A 93 -16.08 13.94 -8.00
C GLY A 93 -16.59 14.77 -9.17
N LYS A 94 -16.02 14.54 -10.36
CA LYS A 94 -16.51 15.12 -11.62
C LYS A 94 -18.04 15.01 -11.73
N GLY A 95 -18.72 16.15 -11.77
CA GLY A 95 -20.19 16.23 -11.83
C GLY A 95 -20.91 15.89 -10.52
N GLY A 96 -20.26 16.03 -9.36
CA GLY A 96 -20.81 15.67 -8.05
C GLY A 96 -20.90 14.16 -7.81
N LYS A 97 -20.30 13.35 -8.68
CA LYS A 97 -20.30 11.89 -8.55
C LYS A 97 -19.59 11.48 -7.25
N PRO A 98 -20.14 10.52 -6.49
CA PRO A 98 -19.49 10.00 -5.30
C PRO A 98 -18.16 9.34 -5.65
N ARG A 99 -17.17 9.53 -4.79
CA ARG A 99 -15.83 8.99 -4.91
C ARG A 99 -15.33 8.49 -3.56
N LEU A 100 -14.49 7.46 -3.58
CA LEU A 100 -13.87 6.92 -2.37
C LEU A 100 -13.09 8.03 -1.62
N ASN A 101 -13.34 8.15 -0.32
CA ASN A 101 -12.61 9.02 0.57
C ASN A 101 -11.29 8.35 1.01
N SER A 102 -10.16 8.99 0.75
CA SER A 102 -8.82 8.50 1.13
C SER A 102 -8.55 8.57 2.63
N GLU A 103 -9.29 9.39 3.39
CA GLU A 103 -9.20 9.42 4.85
C GLU A 103 -9.71 8.13 5.49
N LEU A 104 -10.66 7.44 4.84
CA LEU A 104 -11.21 6.18 5.37
C LEU A 104 -10.15 5.08 5.48
N PRO A 105 -9.37 4.73 4.44
CA PRO A 105 -8.31 3.75 4.59
C PRO A 105 -7.17 4.21 5.52
N GLU A 106 -6.86 5.51 5.60
CA GLU A 106 -5.93 6.03 6.62
C GLU A 106 -6.43 5.73 8.05
N TRP A 107 -7.72 6.01 8.29
CA TRP A 107 -8.40 5.69 9.55
C TRP A 107 -8.47 4.19 9.81
N MET A 108 -8.76 3.36 8.80
CA MET A 108 -8.81 1.90 8.95
C MET A 108 -7.47 1.31 9.40
N MET A 109 -6.35 1.90 8.96
CA MET A 109 -5.01 1.52 9.44
C MET A 109 -4.71 2.05 10.85
N GLY A 110 -5.54 2.92 11.42
CA GLY A 110 -5.31 3.54 12.72
C GLY A 110 -4.12 4.51 12.71
N LEU A 111 -3.81 5.07 11.55
CA LEU A 111 -2.77 6.09 11.44
C LEU A 111 -3.24 7.40 12.07
N PRO A 112 -2.31 8.24 12.55
CA PRO A 112 -2.62 9.62 12.93
C PRO A 112 -3.36 10.34 11.79
N GLU A 113 -4.28 11.23 12.15
CA GLU A 113 -5.01 12.03 11.16
C GLU A 113 -4.03 12.85 10.31
N GLY A 114 -4.18 12.74 8.99
CA GLY A 114 -3.34 13.46 8.03
C GLY A 114 -1.97 12.82 7.79
N HIS A 115 -1.71 11.61 8.30
CA HIS A 115 -0.45 10.90 8.03
C HIS A 115 -0.21 10.64 6.53
N ILE A 116 -1.29 10.37 5.79
CA ILE A 116 -1.30 10.18 4.33
C ILE A 116 -1.99 11.37 3.67
N THR A 117 -3.16 11.80 4.18
CA THR A 117 -3.99 12.81 3.50
C THR A 117 -3.58 14.26 3.82
N GLY A 118 -2.70 14.47 4.79
CA GLY A 118 -2.26 15.80 5.25
C GLY A 118 -0.95 16.29 4.64
N VAL A 119 -0.34 15.54 3.72
CA VAL A 119 1.05 15.78 3.25
C VAL A 119 1.14 16.30 1.80
N GLY A 120 0.02 16.71 1.21
CA GLY A 120 -0.01 17.34 -0.12
C GLY A 120 0.02 16.37 -1.31
N LEU A 121 -0.35 15.10 -1.08
CA LEU A 121 -0.51 14.10 -2.14
C LEU A 121 -1.80 14.32 -2.93
N THR A 122 -1.83 13.91 -4.19
CA THR A 122 -3.10 13.77 -4.90
C THR A 122 -3.89 12.60 -4.33
N ARG A 123 -5.23 12.63 -4.42
CA ARG A 123 -6.10 11.53 -3.97
C ARG A 123 -5.68 10.15 -4.50
N ALA A 124 -5.21 10.09 -5.75
CA ALA A 124 -4.75 8.84 -6.34
C ALA A 124 -3.46 8.32 -5.67
N GLU A 125 -2.55 9.23 -5.31
CA GLU A 125 -1.34 8.91 -4.57
C GLU A 125 -1.65 8.53 -3.12
N GLU A 126 -2.59 9.21 -2.46
CA GLU A 126 -3.05 8.85 -1.12
C GLU A 126 -3.60 7.42 -1.07
N LEU A 127 -4.51 7.08 -1.99
CA LEU A 127 -5.08 5.73 -2.08
C LEU A 127 -4.01 4.70 -2.43
N LYS A 128 -3.04 5.05 -3.28
CA LYS A 128 -1.89 4.18 -3.59
C LYS A 128 -0.98 3.99 -2.37
N ALA A 129 -0.72 5.04 -1.60
CA ALA A 129 0.07 4.97 -0.38
C ALA A 129 -0.63 4.10 0.67
N ALA A 130 -1.93 4.31 0.88
CA ALA A 130 -2.72 3.50 1.80
C ALA A 130 -2.80 2.03 1.36
N GLY A 131 -3.01 1.77 0.06
CA GLY A 131 -3.12 0.41 -0.48
C GLY A 131 -1.80 -0.37 -0.49
N ASN A 132 -0.64 0.31 -0.52
CA ASN A 132 0.69 -0.32 -0.41
C ASN A 132 1.27 -0.26 1.01
N GLY A 133 0.55 0.39 1.94
CA GLY A 133 0.95 0.51 3.33
C GLY A 133 0.76 -0.79 4.11
N VAL A 134 1.16 -0.75 5.37
CA VAL A 134 0.94 -1.83 6.34
C VAL A 134 0.13 -1.30 7.51
N VAL A 135 -0.67 -2.15 8.14
CA VAL A 135 -1.37 -1.83 9.38
C VAL A 135 -0.32 -1.76 10.51
N PRO A 136 -0.03 -0.58 11.10
CA PRO A 136 1.08 -0.40 12.04
C PRO A 136 1.04 -1.36 13.23
N GLN A 137 -0.16 -1.62 13.76
CA GLN A 137 -0.36 -2.52 14.90
C GLN A 137 -0.01 -3.97 14.55
N GLN A 138 -0.27 -4.39 13.29
CA GLN A 138 0.13 -5.71 12.81
C GLN A 138 1.65 -5.78 12.56
N ALA A 139 2.23 -4.73 12.00
CA ALA A 139 3.67 -4.63 11.77
C ALA A 139 4.46 -4.64 13.09
N GLU A 140 3.96 -3.94 14.11
CA GLU A 140 4.52 -3.95 15.47
C GLU A 140 4.44 -5.36 16.07
N ALA A 141 3.25 -5.98 16.09
CA ALA A 141 3.07 -7.32 16.63
C ALA A 141 3.99 -8.36 15.94
N ALA A 142 4.13 -8.28 14.62
CA ALA A 142 5.03 -9.14 13.85
C ALA A 142 6.49 -8.90 14.25
N THR A 143 6.92 -7.65 14.32
CA THR A 143 8.30 -7.27 14.71
C THR A 143 8.62 -7.75 16.12
N VAL A 144 7.74 -7.49 17.09
CA VAL A 144 7.89 -7.95 18.48
C VAL A 144 8.00 -9.47 18.54
N GLY A 145 7.12 -10.18 17.81
CA GLY A 145 7.17 -11.63 17.75
C GLY A 145 8.46 -12.17 17.13
N LEU A 146 9.03 -11.49 16.12
CA LEU A 146 10.32 -11.87 15.55
C LEU A 146 11.47 -11.64 16.52
N LEU A 147 11.51 -10.49 17.22
CA LEU A 147 12.53 -10.17 18.21
C LEU A 147 12.55 -11.17 19.37
N GLN A 148 11.36 -11.59 19.85
CA GLN A 148 11.23 -12.61 20.89
C GLN A 148 11.74 -14.00 20.44
N ARG A 149 11.69 -14.27 19.13
CA ARG A 149 12.13 -15.54 18.52
C ARG A 149 13.54 -15.50 17.96
N ALA A 150 14.29 -14.42 18.18
CA ALA A 150 15.66 -14.30 17.73
C ALA A 150 16.66 -14.52 18.90
N PRO A 151 16.77 -15.74 19.48
CA PRO A 151 17.65 -15.93 20.64
C PRO A 151 19.16 -16.00 20.31
N GLU A 152 19.61 -16.01 19.04
CA GLU A 152 21.07 -16.01 18.74
C GLU A 152 21.51 -15.13 17.56
N ALA A 153 20.70 -15.05 16.49
CA ALA A 153 21.07 -14.28 15.29
C ALA A 153 21.22 -12.77 15.56
N LEU A 154 20.41 -12.20 16.47
CA LEU A 154 20.46 -10.77 16.81
C LEU A 154 21.67 -10.43 17.71
N ALA A 155 22.04 -11.32 18.62
CA ALA A 155 23.25 -11.18 19.45
C ALA A 155 24.52 -11.14 18.57
N SER A 156 24.59 -12.01 17.55
CA SER A 156 25.71 -12.00 16.59
C SER A 156 25.77 -10.75 15.71
N LEU A 157 24.63 -10.13 15.40
CA LEU A 157 24.52 -8.88 14.63
C LEU A 157 24.94 -7.65 15.46
N LEU A 158 24.62 -7.63 16.76
CA LEU A 158 24.98 -6.52 17.66
C LEU A 158 26.45 -6.60 18.14
N GLU A 159 27.05 -7.79 18.17
CA GLU A 159 28.45 -7.99 18.53
C GLU A 159 29.43 -7.74 17.36
N GLY A 160 28.95 -7.30 16.20
CA GLY A 160 29.81 -6.89 15.07
C GLY A 160 30.64 -8.02 14.47
N ARG A 161 30.18 -9.27 14.57
CA ARG A 161 30.91 -10.47 14.08
C ARG A 161 30.48 -10.89 12.66
N ILE A 162 30.33 -9.92 11.75
CA ILE A 162 30.17 -10.15 10.31
C ILE A 162 31.18 -9.29 9.56
#